data_AF-A0A087CGP4-F1
#
_entry.id   AF-A0A087CGP4-F1
#
_cell.length_a   1.000
_cell.length_b   1.000
_cell.length_c   1.000
_cell.angle_alpha   90.00
_cell.angle_beta   90.00
_cell.angle_gamma   90.00
#
_symmetry.space_group_name_H-M   'P 1'
#
loop_
_entity.id
_entity.type
_entity.pdbx_description
1 polymer ?
#
loop_
_entity_poly.entity_id
_entity_poly.type
_entity_poly.pdbx_seq_one_letter_code
_entity_poly.pdbx_strand_id
1 'polypeptide(L)'
;MGTPQHVEHGFGPVWNSDSSVLVLGSFPSPKSREQGFYYMHPRNRFWPVMSAIFADDTACPITDDGIGTSPRQLLEARRSFAIRHRIALWDVLESCDIIGASDASIRNPVATDLGSIITRSSIQRIFTTGAKAATLFRSYAKPRLDEQGLDIPMTALPSTSPANAAMRLPALIESYRSIAISIERASAH
;
A
#
# COMPACT_ATOMS: atom_id res chain seq x y z
N MET A 1 -1.19 -0.67 29.95
CA MET A 1 -0.93 -1.42 28.70
C MET A 1 -2.27 -1.67 28.05
N GLY A 2 -2.43 -1.46 26.73
CA GLY A 2 -3.70 -1.69 26.04
C GLY A 2 -4.00 -3.18 25.90
N THR A 3 -5.29 -3.53 25.78
CA THR A 3 -5.73 -4.91 25.57
C THR A 3 -5.52 -5.31 24.10
N PRO A 4 -4.93 -6.48 23.80
CA PRO A 4 -4.89 -7.03 22.45
C PRO A 4 -6.31 -7.20 21.89
N GLN A 5 -6.49 -6.86 20.62
CA GLN A 5 -7.75 -7.01 19.91
C GLN A 5 -7.50 -7.77 18.62
N HIS A 6 -8.36 -8.74 18.30
CA HIS A 6 -8.39 -9.34 16.98
C HIS A 6 -8.97 -8.33 15.98
N VAL A 7 -8.25 -8.05 14.91
CA VAL A 7 -8.63 -7.06 13.90
C VAL A 7 -8.50 -7.67 12.53
N GLU A 8 -9.58 -7.59 11.75
CA GLU A 8 -9.62 -7.91 10.33
C GLU A 8 -9.39 -6.64 9.49
N HIS A 9 -8.95 -6.83 8.24
CA HIS A 9 -8.60 -5.74 7.33
C HIS A 9 -9.79 -4.80 7.04
N GLY A 10 -10.97 -5.38 6.77
CA GLY A 10 -12.24 -4.66 6.66
C GLY A 10 -12.54 -4.02 5.29
N PHE A 11 -11.65 -4.12 4.31
CA PHE A 11 -11.89 -3.68 2.92
C PHE A 11 -11.00 -4.44 1.91
N GLY A 12 -11.41 -4.45 0.63
CA GLY A 12 -10.78 -5.22 -0.45
C GLY A 12 -9.70 -4.47 -1.26
N PRO A 13 -8.98 -5.18 -2.15
CA PRO A 13 -7.82 -4.63 -2.83
C PRO A 13 -8.23 -3.62 -3.89
N VAL A 14 -7.32 -2.71 -4.21
CA VAL A 14 -7.44 -1.85 -5.38
C VAL A 14 -6.54 -2.42 -6.46
N TRP A 15 -7.10 -2.97 -7.52
CA TRP A 15 -6.36 -3.50 -8.67
C TRP A 15 -7.29 -3.74 -9.86
N ASN A 16 -6.70 -3.99 -11.02
CA ASN A 16 -7.34 -4.52 -12.23
C ASN A 16 -6.33 -5.39 -13.00
N SER A 17 -6.75 -5.99 -14.13
CA SER A 17 -5.88 -6.82 -14.98
C SER A 17 -4.61 -6.10 -15.47
N ASP A 18 -4.70 -4.77 -15.63
CA ASP A 18 -3.60 -3.94 -16.12
C ASP A 18 -2.61 -3.51 -15.02
N SER A 19 -2.90 -3.80 -13.76
CA SER A 19 -1.97 -3.50 -12.67
C SER A 19 -0.65 -4.22 -12.88
N SER A 20 0.47 -3.50 -12.85
CA SER A 20 1.81 -4.02 -13.15
C SER A 20 2.74 -4.07 -11.94
N VAL A 21 2.40 -3.34 -10.87
CA VAL A 21 3.12 -3.36 -9.60
C VAL A 21 2.13 -3.51 -8.45
N LEU A 22 2.53 -4.22 -7.41
CA LEU A 22 1.76 -4.36 -6.17
C LEU A 22 2.46 -3.62 -5.03
N VAL A 23 1.78 -2.66 -4.41
CA VAL A 23 2.28 -1.97 -3.22
C VAL A 23 1.57 -2.49 -1.98
N LEU A 24 2.35 -2.92 -1.00
CA LEU A 24 1.89 -3.58 0.22
C LEU A 24 2.24 -2.76 1.47
N GLY A 25 1.23 -2.37 2.24
CA GLY A 25 1.42 -1.99 3.64
C GLY A 25 1.57 -3.22 4.56
N SER A 26 1.84 -3.00 5.85
CA SER A 26 1.88 -4.09 6.83
C SER A 26 0.48 -4.58 7.18
N PHE A 27 -0.34 -3.65 7.68
CA PHE A 27 -1.74 -3.80 8.03
C PHE A 27 -2.37 -2.40 8.04
N PRO A 28 -3.65 -2.20 7.68
CA PRO A 28 -4.23 -0.87 7.57
C PRO A 28 -4.22 -0.16 8.92
N SER A 29 -3.89 1.13 8.93
CA SER A 29 -3.98 1.96 10.14
C SER A 29 -5.43 2.10 10.63
N PRO A 30 -5.70 2.48 11.89
CA PRO A 30 -7.07 2.75 12.36
C PRO A 30 -7.82 3.74 11.46
N LYS A 31 -7.13 4.80 10.97
CA LYS A 31 -7.74 5.78 10.07
C LYS A 31 -8.03 5.21 8.68
N SER A 32 -7.18 4.32 8.19
CA SER A 32 -7.43 3.58 6.94
C SER A 32 -8.65 2.68 7.04
N ARG A 33 -8.80 1.96 8.16
CA ARG A 33 -9.97 1.11 8.41
C ARG A 33 -11.27 1.92 8.55
N GLU A 34 -11.23 3.01 9.32
CA GLU A 34 -12.38 3.93 9.48
C GLU A 34 -12.89 4.46 8.13
N GLN A 35 -11.96 4.76 7.21
CA GLN A 35 -12.27 5.32 5.90
C GLN A 35 -12.44 4.25 4.81
N GLY A 36 -12.14 2.98 5.09
CA GLY A 36 -12.19 1.88 4.11
C GLY A 36 -11.21 2.03 2.94
N PHE A 37 -10.03 2.63 3.17
CA PHE A 37 -9.04 2.86 2.10
C PHE A 37 -7.60 3.01 2.59
N TYR A 38 -6.64 2.88 1.67
CA TYR A 38 -5.21 2.87 1.99
C TYR A 38 -4.63 4.25 2.33
N TYR A 39 -3.71 4.27 3.30
CA TYR A 39 -2.92 5.45 3.69
C TYR A 39 -3.75 6.73 4.00
N MET A 40 -4.89 6.59 4.68
CA MET A 40 -5.85 7.68 4.91
C MET A 40 -5.52 8.60 6.08
N HIS A 41 -4.48 8.29 6.87
CA HIS A 41 -4.05 9.19 7.94
C HIS A 41 -3.54 10.52 7.35
N PRO A 42 -3.99 11.71 7.81
CA PRO A 42 -3.65 13.00 7.17
C PRO A 42 -2.16 13.31 7.08
N ARG A 43 -1.38 12.83 8.05
CA ARG A 43 0.10 12.96 8.07
C ARG A 43 0.84 11.83 7.33
N ASN A 44 0.13 10.87 6.75
CA ASN A 44 0.77 9.84 5.92
C ASN A 44 1.16 10.46 4.58
N ARG A 45 2.39 10.20 4.15
CA ARG A 45 3.00 10.86 2.99
C ARG A 45 2.90 10.02 1.71
N PHE A 46 2.19 8.89 1.73
CA PHE A 46 2.07 8.00 0.58
C PHE A 46 1.51 8.71 -0.65
N TRP A 47 0.33 9.32 -0.53
CA TRP A 47 -0.32 10.00 -1.66
C TRP A 47 0.47 11.21 -2.17
N PRO A 48 1.03 12.09 -1.31
CA PRO A 48 1.97 13.12 -1.78
C PRO A 48 3.20 12.56 -2.52
N VAL A 49 3.75 11.43 -2.07
CA VAL A 49 4.87 10.77 -2.76
C VAL A 49 4.42 10.23 -4.12
N MET A 50 3.26 9.56 -4.19
CA MET A 50 2.70 9.04 -5.43
C MET A 50 2.46 10.15 -6.44
N SER A 51 1.80 11.24 -6.03
CA SER A 51 1.58 12.39 -6.91
C SER A 51 2.89 12.95 -7.46
N ALA A 52 3.92 13.08 -6.63
CA ALA A 52 5.20 13.61 -7.05
C ALA A 52 5.97 12.69 -8.01
N ILE A 53 5.95 11.36 -7.83
CA ILE A 53 6.69 10.45 -8.72
C ILE A 53 6.04 10.30 -10.10
N PHE A 54 4.73 10.55 -10.21
CA PHE A 54 3.98 10.50 -11.47
C PHE A 54 3.68 11.88 -12.07
N ALA A 55 4.06 12.97 -11.39
CA ALA A 55 3.66 14.33 -11.73
C ALA A 55 2.13 14.46 -11.98
N ASP A 56 1.34 13.80 -11.12
CA ASP A 56 -0.12 13.74 -11.20
C ASP A 56 -0.74 14.00 -9.81
N ASP A 57 -1.31 15.19 -9.63
CA ASP A 57 -1.89 15.61 -8.35
C ASP A 57 -3.33 15.12 -8.15
N THR A 58 -3.90 14.31 -9.05
CA THR A 58 -5.29 13.83 -8.93
C THR A 58 -5.55 12.96 -7.70
N ALA A 59 -4.53 12.35 -7.10
CA ALA A 59 -4.65 11.64 -5.81
C ALA A 59 -4.72 12.56 -4.57
N CYS A 60 -4.40 13.84 -4.75
CA CYS A 60 -4.40 14.88 -3.73
C CYS A 60 -5.20 16.11 -4.21
N PRO A 61 -6.49 15.97 -4.54
CA PRO A 61 -7.26 17.05 -5.13
C PRO A 61 -7.31 18.27 -4.19
N ILE A 62 -6.82 19.40 -4.70
CA ILE A 62 -6.97 20.72 -4.08
C ILE A 62 -8.30 21.29 -4.60
N THR A 63 -9.23 21.59 -3.70
CA THR A 63 -10.50 22.26 -4.04
C THR A 63 -10.36 23.75 -3.71
N ASP A 64 -10.08 24.55 -4.74
CA ASP A 64 -9.96 26.02 -4.64
C ASP A 64 -11.34 26.70 -4.47
N ASP A 65 -12.43 25.95 -4.60
CA ASP A 65 -13.82 26.38 -4.60
C ASP A 65 -14.48 26.39 -3.20
N GLY A 66 -13.73 26.12 -2.12
CA GLY A 66 -14.22 26.17 -0.74
C GLY A 66 -15.21 25.06 -0.37
N ILE A 67 -15.64 24.25 -1.35
CA ILE A 67 -16.37 23.00 -1.15
C ILE A 67 -15.31 21.90 -1.00
N GLY A 68 -14.90 21.65 0.24
CA GLY A 68 -13.89 20.62 0.52
C GLY A 68 -14.25 19.29 -0.14
N THR A 69 -13.25 18.62 -0.72
CA THR A 69 -13.40 17.29 -1.33
C THR A 69 -14.09 16.34 -0.36
N SER A 70 -15.25 15.79 -0.73
CA SER A 70 -15.93 14.81 0.13
C SER A 70 -15.05 13.56 0.31
N PRO A 71 -15.16 12.84 1.45
CA PRO A 71 -14.39 11.61 1.66
C PRO A 71 -14.55 10.58 0.52
N ARG A 72 -15.76 10.47 -0.05
CA ARG A 72 -16.04 9.60 -1.19
C ARG A 72 -15.26 10.00 -2.44
N GLN A 73 -15.31 11.29 -2.81
CA GLN A 73 -14.57 11.79 -3.97
C GLN A 73 -13.06 11.59 -3.81
N LEU A 74 -12.52 11.79 -2.59
CA LEU A 74 -11.10 11.55 -2.32
C LEU A 74 -10.72 10.07 -2.52
N LEU A 75 -11.55 9.15 -2.04
CA LEU A 75 -11.37 7.71 -2.22
C LEU A 75 -11.41 7.31 -3.69
N GLU A 76 -12.42 7.80 -4.43
CA GLU A 76 -12.56 7.56 -5.86
C GLU A 76 -11.37 8.11 -6.65
N ALA A 77 -10.94 9.34 -6.36
CA ALA A 77 -9.79 9.96 -7.02
C ALA A 77 -8.50 9.15 -6.80
N ARG A 78 -8.24 8.70 -5.57
CA ARG A 78 -7.08 7.85 -5.24
C ARG A 78 -7.17 6.45 -5.85
N ARG A 79 -8.37 5.87 -5.94
CA ARG A 79 -8.60 4.60 -6.62
C ARG A 79 -8.33 4.74 -8.12
N SER A 80 -8.90 5.76 -8.75
CA SER A 80 -8.69 6.06 -10.18
C SER A 80 -7.23 6.35 -10.48
N PHE A 81 -6.53 7.08 -9.60
CA PHE A 81 -5.08 7.29 -9.70
C PHE A 81 -4.32 5.96 -9.71
N ALA A 82 -4.57 5.10 -8.72
CA ALA A 82 -3.87 3.82 -8.62
C ALA A 82 -4.09 2.95 -9.88
N ILE A 83 -5.33 2.84 -10.35
CA ILE A 83 -5.67 2.09 -11.56
C ILE A 83 -5.01 2.69 -12.81
N ARG A 84 -5.07 4.02 -12.99
CA ARG A 84 -4.48 4.73 -14.14
C ARG A 84 -2.98 4.50 -14.23
N HIS A 85 -2.29 4.52 -13.09
CA HIS A 85 -0.84 4.32 -13.01
C HIS A 85 -0.46 2.83 -12.85
N ARG A 86 -1.39 1.90 -13.07
CA ARG A 86 -1.15 0.44 -13.04
C ARG A 86 -0.61 -0.05 -11.69
N ILE A 87 -1.05 0.58 -10.60
CA ILE A 87 -0.69 0.26 -9.23
C ILE A 87 -1.82 -0.55 -8.59
N ALA A 88 -1.49 -1.76 -8.12
CA ALA A 88 -2.31 -2.48 -7.18
C ALA A 88 -1.95 -2.09 -5.74
N LEU A 89 -2.95 -1.92 -4.87
CA LEU A 89 -2.79 -1.63 -3.44
C LEU A 89 -3.44 -2.71 -2.59
N TRP A 90 -2.70 -3.15 -1.59
CA TRP A 90 -3.14 -4.13 -0.60
C TRP A 90 -2.28 -4.01 0.67
N ASP A 91 -2.47 -4.92 1.61
CA ASP A 91 -1.64 -5.06 2.81
C ASP A 91 -1.13 -6.50 2.91
N VAL A 92 -0.07 -6.75 3.68
CA VAL A 92 0.46 -8.10 3.84
C VAL A 92 -0.48 -8.99 4.64
N LEU A 93 -1.17 -8.43 5.63
CA LEU A 93 -2.01 -9.16 6.57
C LEU A 93 -3.50 -8.92 6.33
N GLU A 94 -4.27 -10.02 6.31
CA GLU A 94 -5.72 -10.04 6.24
C GLU A 94 -6.31 -9.81 7.64
N SER A 95 -5.71 -10.41 8.65
CA SER A 95 -6.07 -10.23 10.05
C SER A 95 -4.89 -10.45 10.98
N CYS A 96 -4.98 -9.89 12.18
CA CYS A 96 -4.02 -10.11 13.25
C CYS A 96 -4.59 -9.70 14.61
N ASP A 97 -3.91 -10.09 15.68
CA ASP A 97 -4.12 -9.51 16.99
C ASP A 97 -3.17 -8.32 17.18
N ILE A 98 -3.69 -7.15 17.54
CA ILE A 98 -2.90 -5.92 17.69
C ILE A 98 -3.38 -5.08 18.89
N ILE A 99 -2.45 -4.37 19.52
CA ILE A 99 -2.73 -3.36 20.54
C ILE A 99 -2.70 -1.98 19.86
N GLY A 100 -3.88 -1.39 19.66
CA GLY A 100 -4.04 -0.09 19.01
C GLY A 100 -3.55 -0.09 17.56
N ALA A 101 -2.51 0.70 17.27
CA ALA A 101 -1.88 0.80 15.95
C ALA A 101 -0.40 0.36 15.97
N SER A 102 0.03 -0.33 17.03
CA SER A 102 1.44 -0.68 17.21
C SER A 102 1.80 -1.95 16.46
N ASP A 103 2.49 -1.81 15.34
CA ASP A 103 3.04 -2.93 14.56
C ASP A 103 3.92 -3.90 15.37
N ALA A 104 4.56 -3.41 16.44
CA ALA A 104 5.37 -4.25 17.34
C ALA A 104 4.52 -5.25 18.14
N SER A 105 3.24 -4.93 18.35
CA SER A 105 2.29 -5.76 19.10
C SER A 105 1.59 -6.82 18.27
N ILE A 106 1.79 -6.85 16.94
CA ILE A 106 1.14 -7.82 16.04
C ILE A 106 1.43 -9.26 16.49
N ARG A 107 0.38 -10.05 16.71
CA ARG A 107 0.40 -11.49 17.00
C ARG A 107 -0.64 -12.20 16.12
N ASN A 108 -0.52 -13.52 16.02
CA ASN A 108 -1.40 -14.39 15.23
C ASN A 108 -1.69 -13.85 13.81
N PRO A 109 -0.65 -13.47 13.04
CA PRO A 109 -0.86 -12.85 11.73
C PRO A 109 -1.39 -13.86 10.72
N VAL A 110 -2.41 -13.45 9.97
CA VAL A 110 -2.93 -14.18 8.81
C VAL A 110 -2.56 -13.39 7.56
N ALA A 111 -1.75 -13.97 6.68
CA ALA A 111 -1.40 -13.32 5.41
C ALA A 111 -2.58 -13.34 4.44
N THR A 112 -2.71 -12.25 3.69
CA THR A 112 -3.67 -12.16 2.59
C THR A 112 -3.30 -13.07 1.42
N ASP A 113 -4.27 -13.44 0.58
CA ASP A 113 -4.02 -14.20 -0.65
C ASP A 113 -3.56 -13.30 -1.81
N LEU A 114 -2.25 -13.07 -1.88
CA LEU A 114 -1.62 -12.30 -2.96
C LEU A 114 -1.64 -13.03 -4.31
N GLY A 115 -1.64 -14.37 -4.31
CA GLY A 115 -1.58 -15.18 -5.52
C GLY A 115 -2.78 -14.93 -6.43
N SER A 116 -3.97 -14.75 -5.83
CA SER A 116 -5.21 -14.44 -6.56
C SER A 116 -5.13 -13.12 -7.35
N ILE A 117 -4.46 -12.11 -6.80
CA ILE A 117 -4.28 -10.79 -7.44
C ILE A 117 -3.22 -10.90 -8.53
N ILE A 118 -2.09 -11.53 -8.20
CA ILE A 118 -0.94 -11.68 -9.10
C ILE A 118 -1.31 -12.45 -10.36
N THR A 119 -1.96 -13.60 -10.23
CA THR A 119 -2.29 -14.49 -11.37
C THR A 119 -3.34 -13.91 -12.32
N ARG A 120 -4.10 -12.90 -11.88
CA ARG A 120 -5.19 -12.27 -12.65
C ARG A 120 -4.83 -10.87 -13.14
N SER A 121 -3.58 -10.44 -12.97
CA SER A 121 -3.09 -9.13 -13.35
C SER A 121 -1.74 -9.23 -14.06
N SER A 122 -1.19 -8.09 -14.45
CA SER A 122 0.11 -7.97 -15.12
C SER A 122 1.24 -7.70 -14.11
N ILE A 123 1.05 -8.04 -12.83
CA ILE A 123 1.98 -7.67 -11.77
C ILE A 123 3.31 -8.41 -11.94
N GLN A 124 4.40 -7.65 -12.03
CA GLN A 124 5.75 -8.17 -12.20
C GLN A 124 6.68 -7.81 -11.03
N ARG A 125 6.23 -6.96 -10.10
CA ARG A 125 7.02 -6.53 -8.94
C ARG A 125 6.15 -6.17 -7.76
N ILE A 126 6.64 -6.50 -6.57
CA ILE A 126 6.03 -6.16 -5.28
C ILE A 126 6.89 -5.10 -4.59
N PHE A 127 6.25 -4.11 -3.97
CA PHE A 127 6.88 -3.09 -3.15
C PHE A 127 6.26 -3.08 -1.75
N THR A 128 7.03 -3.30 -0.71
CA THR A 128 6.53 -3.20 0.67
C THR A 128 6.83 -1.83 1.26
N THR A 129 5.87 -1.18 1.93
CA THR A 129 6.05 0.14 2.52
C THR A 129 6.42 0.05 4.01
N GLY A 130 7.73 0.06 4.29
CA GLY A 130 8.30 0.01 5.63
C GLY A 130 8.88 -1.36 6.02
N ALA A 131 9.78 -1.34 7.01
CA ALA A 131 10.50 -2.54 7.46
C ALA A 131 9.55 -3.64 7.96
N LYS A 132 8.48 -3.27 8.68
CA LYS A 132 7.51 -4.25 9.18
C LYS A 132 6.80 -4.99 8.04
N ALA A 133 6.32 -4.26 7.03
CA ALA A 133 5.69 -4.87 5.85
C ALA A 133 6.66 -5.83 5.15
N ALA A 134 7.93 -5.43 4.99
CA ALA A 134 8.96 -6.29 4.41
C ALA A 134 9.20 -7.57 5.23
N THR A 135 9.29 -7.46 6.56
CA THR A 135 9.45 -8.62 7.45
C THR A 135 8.25 -9.55 7.36
N LEU A 136 7.02 -9.02 7.49
CA LEU A 136 5.80 -9.81 7.41
C LEU A 136 5.66 -10.50 6.05
N PHE A 137 6.00 -9.80 4.96
CA PHE A 137 5.97 -10.38 3.63
C PHE A 137 6.88 -11.59 3.53
N ARG A 138 8.15 -11.45 3.96
CA ARG A 138 9.12 -12.56 3.92
C ARG A 138 8.70 -13.74 4.78
N SER A 139 8.10 -13.47 5.94
CA SER A 139 7.71 -14.51 6.89
C SER A 139 6.42 -15.23 6.53
N TYR A 140 5.45 -14.56 5.91
CA TYR A 140 4.10 -15.11 5.75
C TYR A 140 3.55 -15.11 4.33
N ALA A 141 3.91 -14.12 3.50
CA ALA A 141 3.39 -14.03 2.13
C ALA A 141 4.29 -14.76 1.12
N LYS A 142 5.62 -14.57 1.21
CA LYS A 142 6.59 -15.18 0.28
C LYS A 142 6.54 -16.71 0.27
N PRO A 143 6.48 -17.44 1.41
CA PRO A 143 6.38 -18.90 1.38
C PRO A 143 5.14 -19.40 0.63
N ARG A 144 4.00 -18.72 0.79
CA ARG A 144 2.74 -19.07 0.10
C ARG A 144 2.82 -18.81 -1.40
N LEU A 145 3.48 -17.73 -1.81
CA LEU A 145 3.74 -17.46 -3.23
C LEU A 145 4.66 -18.53 -3.83
N ASP A 146 5.67 -18.96 -3.08
CA ASP A 146 6.61 -20.01 -3.53
C ASP A 146 5.91 -21.37 -3.68
N GLU A 147 5.03 -21.73 -2.75
CA GLU A 147 4.17 -22.91 -2.84
C GLU A 147 3.25 -22.88 -4.08
N GLN A 148 2.82 -21.68 -4.50
CA GLN A 148 2.03 -21.46 -5.70
C GLN A 148 2.88 -21.38 -6.99
N GLY A 149 4.22 -21.48 -6.89
CA GLY A 149 5.13 -21.33 -8.03
C GLY A 149 5.23 -19.90 -8.57
N LEU A 150 4.87 -18.89 -7.76
CA LEU A 150 4.89 -17.47 -8.14
C LEU A 150 6.17 -16.79 -7.63
N ASP A 151 7.20 -16.74 -8.47
CA ASP A 151 8.43 -16.00 -8.16
C ASP A 151 8.35 -14.55 -8.64
N ILE A 152 7.93 -13.65 -7.74
CA ILE A 152 7.85 -12.20 -8.02
C ILE A 152 8.85 -11.43 -7.15
N PRO A 153 9.72 -10.59 -7.75
CA PRO A 153 10.69 -9.81 -7.00
C PRO A 153 9.99 -8.80 -6.08
N MET A 154 10.49 -8.69 -4.85
CA MET A 154 10.02 -7.74 -3.85
C MET A 154 11.11 -6.71 -3.51
N THR A 155 10.75 -5.43 -3.48
CA THR A 155 11.61 -4.31 -3.07
C THR A 155 11.05 -3.64 -1.82
N ALA A 156 11.86 -3.53 -0.77
CA ALA A 156 11.46 -2.87 0.47
C ALA A 156 11.68 -1.34 0.35
N LEU A 157 10.61 -0.58 0.54
CA LEU A 157 10.62 0.89 0.54
C LEU A 157 10.54 1.44 1.97
N PRO A 158 11.04 2.66 2.22
CA PRO A 158 10.88 3.33 3.50
C PRO A 158 9.40 3.59 3.81
N SER A 159 9.02 3.58 5.08
CA SER A 159 7.63 3.84 5.47
C SER A 159 7.25 5.30 5.22
N THR A 160 6.05 5.54 4.70
CA THR A 160 5.45 6.87 4.50
C THR A 160 4.67 7.37 5.72
N SER A 161 4.52 6.52 6.75
CA SER A 161 3.87 6.84 8.02
C SER A 161 4.57 7.99 8.75
N PRO A 162 3.85 8.85 9.50
CA PRO A 162 4.46 9.88 10.34
C PRO A 162 5.48 9.33 11.36
N ALA A 163 5.38 8.04 11.72
CA ALA A 163 6.35 7.39 12.61
C ALA A 163 7.77 7.37 12.02
N ASN A 164 7.92 7.40 10.69
CA ASN A 164 9.21 7.52 10.02
C ASN A 164 9.63 9.00 9.91
N ALA A 165 9.90 9.63 11.05
CA ALA A 165 10.28 11.05 11.12
C ALA A 165 11.68 11.34 10.55
N ALA A 166 12.56 10.33 10.44
CA ALA A 166 13.91 10.47 9.91
C ALA A 166 13.93 10.78 8.39
N MET A 167 12.94 10.31 7.65
CA MET A 167 12.87 10.51 6.19
C MET A 167 12.00 11.73 5.86
N ARG A 168 12.57 12.70 5.13
CA ARG A 168 11.83 13.84 4.57
C ARG A 168 11.17 13.48 3.25
N LEU A 169 10.18 14.27 2.84
CA LEU A 169 9.40 14.02 1.62
C LEU A 169 10.28 13.85 0.36
N PRO A 170 11.30 14.68 0.08
CA PRO A 170 12.16 14.48 -1.09
C PRO A 170 12.90 13.14 -1.12
N ALA A 171 13.38 12.66 0.04
CA ALA A 171 14.05 11.37 0.14
C ALA A 171 13.08 10.18 -0.04
N LEU A 172 11.83 10.34 0.41
CA LEU A 172 10.77 9.38 0.14
C LEU A 172 10.44 9.32 -1.36
N ILE A 173 10.28 10.48 -2.01
CA ILE A 173 10.03 10.58 -3.46
C ILE A 173 11.11 9.82 -4.22
N GLU A 174 12.39 10.08 -3.91
CA GLU A 174 13.50 9.41 -4.58
C GLU A 174 13.46 7.88 -4.40
N SER A 175 13.22 7.40 -3.18
CA SER A 175 13.13 5.97 -2.91
C SER A 175 11.99 5.29 -3.69
N TYR A 176 10.87 6.00 -3.86
CA TYR A 176 9.66 5.47 -4.51
C TYR A 176 9.69 5.60 -6.04
N ARG A 177 10.66 6.30 -6.66
CA ARG A 177 10.82 6.36 -8.12
C ARG A 177 10.95 4.97 -8.77
N SER A 178 11.48 4.00 -8.02
CA SER A 178 11.57 2.60 -8.46
C SER A 178 10.22 2.00 -8.87
N ILE A 179 9.11 2.49 -8.33
CA ILE A 179 7.75 2.11 -8.73
C ILE A 179 7.48 2.53 -10.18
N ALA A 180 7.63 3.83 -10.48
CA ALA A 180 7.40 4.37 -11.82
C ALA A 180 8.30 3.70 -12.87
N ILE A 181 9.59 3.55 -12.57
CA ILE A 181 10.56 2.85 -13.43
C ILE A 181 10.12 1.40 -13.71
N SER A 182 9.53 0.71 -12.73
CA SER A 182 9.06 -0.66 -12.91
C SER A 182 7.82 -0.75 -13.79
N ILE A 183 6.91 0.22 -13.69
CA ILE A 183 5.72 0.31 -14.55
C ILE A 183 6.11 0.63 -15.99
N GLU A 184 7.03 1.57 -16.20
CA GLU A 184 7.55 1.91 -17.53
C GLU A 184 8.18 0.69 -18.22
N ARG A 185 8.99 -0.09 -17.48
CA ARG A 185 9.60 -1.33 -18.00
C ARG A 185 8.56 -2.40 -18.34
N ALA A 186 7.52 -2.54 -17.51
CA ALA A 186 6.43 -3.49 -17.75
C ALA A 186 5.58 -3.11 -18.97
N SER A 187 5.53 -1.81 -19.33
CA SER A 187 4.78 -1.31 -20.48
C SER A 187 5.56 -1.37 -21.80
N ALA A 188 6.88 -1.60 -21.74
CA ALA A 188 7.77 -1.73 -22.90
C ALA A 188 7.85 -3.17 -23.45
N HIS A 189 7.13 -4.11 -22.83
CA HIS A 189 7.02 -5.52 -23.22
C HIS A 189 5.60 -5.81 -23.69
#